data_AF-A0A2V1B160-F1
#
_entry.id   AF-A0A2V1B160-F1
#
_cell.length_a   1.000
_cell.length_b   1.000
_cell.length_c   1.000
_cell.angle_alpha   90.00
_cell.angle_beta   90.00
_cell.angle_gamma   90.00
#
_symmetry.space_group_name_H-M   'P 1'
#
loop_
_entity.id
_entity.type
_entity.pdbx_description
1 polymer ?
#
loop_
_entity_poly.entity_id
_entity_poly.type
_entity_poly.pdbx_seq_one_letter_code
_entity_poly.pdbx_strand_id
1 'polypeptide(L)'
;MRLDLFICSLALLAVAEAAHGAIYEFYGNDAYQFYGCTSYLSTEATFCKASKGRHRDNSCYCKDKNAVASLVGCMDDIGKKNKGALEYVIKYCKDYNVSLTVDELNKSYGYYKDNAKFPSDIEGFNKTKMVDSPIRSNVSSAKAYYESEYIFLGNFDRAMYYGAGALGYWALMFLIAIIANWSVVIFPSLRMSFNGPIFKAWRKYITLPALVRRKKNDHQKNLGLFNFLVPSRMESLIVFGFFWLVFGSCCGQIRIVPNDPVFPQSSIALMRIIADRTGIMGTVLLPLLFLIGGRNNFLQWLTRWKFSTFIMYHRWIARLTVLLVFIHSVLYSAIYVKRGRYAYSMRKTYIIYGILATSCGGTICFQGLLFLRRKAYEIFLVVHIILAVGWVVGAWHHLKEFGYLPII
;
A
#
# COMPACT_ATOMS: atom_id res chain seq x y z
N MET A 1 -30.83 -6.39 -16.00
CA MET A 1 -31.89 -6.07 -15.02
C MET A 1 -31.82 -6.85 -13.71
N ARG A 2 -31.43 -8.15 -13.65
CA ARG A 2 -31.29 -8.86 -12.35
C ARG A 2 -29.87 -8.97 -11.78
N LEU A 3 -28.82 -8.79 -12.60
CA LEU A 3 -27.43 -8.74 -12.11
C LEU A 3 -27.10 -7.39 -11.47
N ASP A 4 -27.74 -6.32 -11.96
CA ASP A 4 -27.51 -4.93 -11.53
C ASP A 4 -27.98 -4.69 -10.08
N LEU A 5 -29.10 -5.31 -9.67
CA LEU A 5 -29.60 -5.27 -8.30
C LEU A 5 -28.72 -6.05 -7.32
N PHE A 6 -28.14 -7.18 -7.74
CA PHE A 6 -27.25 -8.00 -6.91
C PHE A 6 -25.89 -7.30 -6.70
N ILE A 7 -25.37 -6.64 -7.74
CA ILE A 7 -24.15 -5.82 -7.64
C ILE A 7 -24.39 -4.58 -6.77
N CYS A 8 -25.56 -3.93 -6.88
CA CYS A 8 -25.91 -2.79 -6.02
C CYS A 8 -26.04 -3.19 -4.54
N SER A 9 -26.60 -4.36 -4.23
CA SER A 9 -26.74 -4.85 -2.86
C SER A 9 -25.39 -5.25 -2.25
N LEU A 10 -24.51 -5.90 -3.01
CA LEU A 10 -23.11 -6.14 -2.60
C LEU A 10 -22.32 -4.85 -2.40
N ALA A 11 -22.51 -3.85 -3.28
CA ALA A 11 -21.87 -2.54 -3.13
C ALA A 11 -22.37 -1.79 -1.89
N LEU A 12 -23.67 -1.84 -1.59
CA LEU A 12 -24.25 -1.23 -0.39
C LEU A 12 -23.76 -1.91 0.91
N LEU A 13 -23.65 -3.24 0.91
CA LEU A 13 -23.06 -4.00 2.03
C LEU A 13 -21.57 -3.69 2.22
N ALA A 14 -20.80 -3.61 1.13
CA ALA A 14 -19.38 -3.23 1.18
C ALA A 14 -19.19 -1.80 1.70
N VAL A 15 -20.01 -0.84 1.28
CA VAL A 15 -19.95 0.54 1.79
C VAL A 15 -20.35 0.61 3.27
N ALA A 16 -21.35 -0.15 3.69
CA ALA A 16 -21.78 -0.20 5.09
C ALA A 16 -20.71 -0.82 6.01
N GLU A 17 -20.01 -1.88 5.57
CA GLU A 17 -18.89 -2.43 6.35
C GLU A 17 -17.62 -1.56 6.25
N ALA A 18 -17.38 -0.86 5.13
CA ALA A 18 -16.24 0.07 4.98
C ALA A 18 -16.32 1.22 5.99
N ALA A 19 -17.54 1.68 6.29
CA ALA A 19 -17.80 2.68 7.32
C ALA A 19 -17.45 2.21 8.74
N HIS A 20 -17.33 0.89 8.98
CA HIS A 20 -16.96 0.30 10.27
C HIS A 20 -15.52 -0.27 10.27
N GLY A 21 -14.80 -0.20 9.15
CA GLY A 21 -13.39 -0.58 9.07
C GLY A 21 -12.49 0.48 9.70
N ALA A 22 -11.33 0.06 10.22
CA ALA A 22 -10.30 1.04 10.58
C ALA A 22 -9.93 1.87 9.33
N ILE A 23 -9.78 3.18 9.49
CA ILE A 23 -9.31 4.07 8.43
C ILE A 23 -7.79 4.10 8.51
N TYR A 24 -7.11 3.94 7.38
CA TYR A 24 -5.65 4.07 7.34
C TYR A 24 -5.24 5.47 7.79
N GLU A 25 -4.54 5.56 8.90
CA GLU A 25 -3.90 6.78 9.36
C GLU A 25 -2.44 6.78 8.93
N PHE A 26 -2.00 7.89 8.35
CA PHE A 26 -0.59 8.09 8.05
C PHE A 26 0.21 8.15 9.35
N TYR A 27 1.32 7.42 9.41
CA TYR A 27 2.23 7.47 10.55
C TYR A 27 2.86 8.86 10.66
N GLY A 28 3.16 9.49 9.53
CA GLY A 28 3.72 10.84 9.48
C GLY A 28 5.12 10.91 10.11
N ASN A 29 5.73 12.10 10.07
CA ASN A 29 7.08 12.28 10.61
C ASN A 29 7.16 12.22 12.13
N ASP A 30 6.03 12.07 12.84
CA ASP A 30 5.92 12.22 14.29
C ASP A 30 5.72 10.89 15.04
N ALA A 31 5.23 9.85 14.36
CA ALA A 31 5.10 8.50 14.94
C ALA A 31 6.45 7.77 15.01
N TYR A 32 7.38 8.06 14.08
CA TYR A 32 8.66 7.34 13.99
C TYR A 32 9.54 7.54 15.22
N GLN A 33 9.50 8.73 15.82
CA GLN A 33 10.19 9.05 17.08
C GLN A 33 9.64 8.19 18.21
N PHE A 34 8.32 8.07 18.29
CA PHE A 34 7.65 7.29 19.32
C PHE A 34 8.00 5.81 19.19
N TYR A 35 7.83 5.21 18.01
CA TYR A 35 8.14 3.79 17.80
C TYR A 35 9.63 3.50 17.91
N GLY A 36 10.50 4.37 17.39
CA GLY A 36 11.95 4.23 17.51
C GLY A 36 12.41 4.21 18.96
N CYS A 37 11.96 5.19 19.75
CA CYS A 37 12.34 5.29 21.17
C CYS A 37 11.69 4.21 22.03
N THR A 38 10.43 3.84 21.81
CA THR A 38 9.79 2.75 22.56
C THR A 38 10.40 1.38 22.23
N SER A 39 10.70 1.11 20.95
CA SER A 39 11.43 -0.09 20.51
C SER A 39 12.81 -0.17 21.18
N TYR A 40 13.58 0.92 21.14
CA TYR A 40 14.87 1.02 21.83
C TYR A 40 14.75 0.77 23.34
N LEU A 41 13.93 1.57 24.04
CA LEU A 41 13.77 1.50 25.49
C LEU A 41 13.31 0.12 25.96
N SER A 42 12.45 -0.56 25.19
CA SER A 42 11.98 -1.91 25.50
C SER A 42 13.09 -2.98 25.50
N THR A 43 14.24 -2.69 24.89
CA THR A 43 15.43 -3.58 24.89
C THR A 43 16.46 -3.22 25.95
N GLU A 44 16.41 -1.98 26.44
CA GLU A 44 17.31 -1.51 27.48
C GLU A 44 16.77 -1.77 28.88
N ALA A 45 15.48 -1.50 29.13
CA ALA A 45 14.86 -1.67 30.43
C ALA A 45 13.39 -2.12 30.35
N THR A 46 12.93 -2.80 31.40
CA THR A 46 11.52 -3.20 31.52
C THR A 46 10.74 -2.12 32.26
N PHE A 47 9.93 -1.36 31.52
CA PHE A 47 8.96 -0.42 32.09
C PHE A 47 7.54 -1.02 32.15
N CYS A 48 7.18 -1.84 31.15
CA CYS A 48 5.86 -2.44 31.03
C CYS A 48 5.86 -3.85 31.62
N LYS A 49 4.77 -4.24 32.31
CA LYS A 49 4.56 -5.65 32.67
C LYS A 49 4.43 -6.48 31.39
N ALA A 50 4.93 -7.71 31.40
CA ALA A 50 4.75 -8.63 30.29
C ALA A 50 3.25 -8.87 30.03
N SER A 51 2.76 -8.42 28.88
CA SER A 51 1.37 -8.67 28.47
C SER A 51 1.18 -10.10 28.00
N LYS A 52 0.10 -10.76 28.47
CA LYS A 52 -0.37 -12.05 27.94
C LYS A 52 -1.20 -11.79 26.66
N GLY A 53 -0.55 -11.42 25.55
CA GLY A 53 -1.28 -11.09 24.32
C GLY A 53 -0.42 -10.89 23.07
N ARG A 54 -1.10 -10.76 21.91
CA ARG A 54 -0.48 -10.59 20.56
C ARG A 54 0.12 -9.18 20.35
N HIS A 55 -0.26 -8.21 21.20
CA HIS A 55 0.23 -6.84 21.20
C HIS A 55 1.00 -6.57 22.50
N ARG A 56 2.16 -5.90 22.41
CA ARG A 56 2.84 -5.37 23.59
C ARG A 56 1.94 -4.29 24.18
N ASP A 57 1.40 -4.51 25.38
CA ASP A 57 0.70 -3.47 26.12
C ASP A 57 1.73 -2.43 26.54
N ASN A 58 1.90 -1.42 25.68
CA ASN A 58 2.85 -0.33 25.86
C ASN A 58 2.24 0.81 26.71
N SER A 59 1.13 0.58 27.41
CA SER A 59 0.47 1.58 28.26
C SER A 59 1.36 2.11 29.39
N CYS A 60 2.46 1.43 29.73
CA CYS A 60 3.44 1.98 30.67
C CYS A 60 4.05 3.29 30.16
N TYR A 61 4.25 3.46 28.86
CA TYR A 61 4.75 4.72 28.28
C TYR A 61 3.75 5.87 28.35
N CYS A 62 2.57 5.64 28.93
CA CYS A 62 1.56 6.65 29.24
C CYS A 62 1.31 6.81 30.75
N LYS A 63 1.47 5.73 31.53
CA LYS A 63 1.10 5.69 32.95
C LYS A 63 2.30 5.82 33.90
N ASP A 64 3.44 5.25 33.51
CA ASP A 64 4.62 5.20 34.35
C ASP A 64 5.47 6.45 34.15
N LYS A 65 5.74 7.17 35.25
CA LYS A 65 6.47 8.44 35.23
C LYS A 65 7.89 8.28 34.64
N ASN A 66 8.57 7.18 34.96
CA ASN A 66 9.92 6.92 34.48
C ASN A 66 9.93 6.53 33.00
N ALA A 67 8.93 5.77 32.55
CA ALA A 67 8.78 5.38 31.16
C ALA A 67 8.45 6.59 30.26
N VAL A 68 7.52 7.45 30.69
CA VAL A 68 7.17 8.69 29.97
C VAL A 68 8.39 9.61 29.88
N ALA A 69 9.10 9.81 31.00
CA ALA A 69 10.31 10.62 31.04
C ALA A 69 11.42 10.07 30.13
N SER A 70 11.67 8.75 30.17
CA SER A 70 12.67 8.10 29.31
C SER A 70 12.30 8.18 27.83
N LEU A 71 11.01 8.09 27.50
CA LEU A 71 10.52 8.23 26.13
C LEU A 71 10.78 9.63 25.59
N VAL A 72 10.32 10.67 26.29
CA VAL A 72 10.51 12.06 25.86
C VAL A 72 12.00 12.43 25.86
N GLY A 73 12.76 11.92 26.82
CA GLY A 73 14.21 12.05 26.88
C GLY A 73 14.92 11.43 25.68
N CYS A 74 14.56 10.20 25.31
CA CYS A 74 15.10 9.54 24.11
C CYS A 74 14.84 10.36 22.84
N MET A 75 13.63 10.92 22.68
CA MET A 75 13.30 11.76 21.52
C MET A 75 14.20 12.99 21.44
N ASP A 76 14.55 13.58 22.58
CA ASP A 76 15.46 14.71 22.68
C ASP A 76 16.90 14.31 22.36
N ASP A 77 17.37 13.20 22.93
CA ASP A 77 18.73 12.69 22.76
C ASP A 77 19.07 12.40 21.28
N ILE A 78 18.09 11.91 20.50
CA ILE A 78 18.26 11.68 19.06
C ILE A 78 18.04 12.96 18.22
N GLY A 79 17.73 14.10 18.85
CA GLY A 79 17.48 15.38 18.19
C GLY A 79 16.18 15.43 17.39
N LYS A 80 15.16 14.64 17.78
CA LYS A 80 13.88 14.52 17.07
C LYS A 80 12.66 14.92 17.89
N LYS A 81 12.84 15.40 19.13
CA LYS A 81 11.75 15.97 19.93
C LYS A 81 11.21 17.23 19.24
N ASN A 82 9.95 17.18 18.85
CA ASN A 82 9.23 18.31 18.27
C ASN A 82 7.78 18.29 18.78
N LYS A 83 7.00 19.34 18.47
CA LYS A 83 5.61 19.45 18.91
C LYS A 83 4.74 18.28 18.40
N GLY A 84 4.91 17.89 17.14
CA GLY A 84 4.15 16.79 16.53
C GLY A 84 4.40 15.43 17.20
N ALA A 85 5.65 15.12 17.54
CA ALA A 85 6.02 13.90 18.25
C ALA A 85 5.38 13.86 19.66
N LEU A 86 5.33 14.99 20.36
CA LEU A 86 4.63 15.10 21.65
C LEU A 86 3.11 14.96 21.48
N GLU A 87 2.53 15.58 20.46
CA GLU A 87 1.11 15.43 20.12
C GLU A 87 0.77 13.96 19.76
N TYR A 88 1.69 13.24 19.12
CA TYR A 88 1.53 11.80 18.85
C TYR A 88 1.51 10.98 20.15
N VAL A 89 2.39 11.28 21.12
CA VAL A 89 2.34 10.63 22.44
C VAL A 89 0.99 10.86 23.12
N ILE A 90 0.49 12.10 23.07
CA ILE A 90 -0.83 12.44 23.64
C ILE A 90 -1.94 11.64 22.95
N LYS A 91 -1.93 11.58 21.61
CA LYS A 91 -2.89 10.79 20.83
C LYS A 91 -2.84 9.31 21.24
N TYR A 92 -1.64 8.72 21.29
CA TYR A 92 -1.43 7.34 21.66
C TYR A 92 -1.95 7.04 23.07
N CYS A 93 -1.68 7.91 24.04
CA CYS A 93 -2.10 7.73 25.42
C CYS A 93 -3.62 7.90 25.62
N LYS A 94 -4.27 8.68 24.76
CA LYS A 94 -5.73 8.82 24.74
C LYS A 94 -6.43 7.48 24.47
N ASP A 95 -5.85 6.64 23.61
CA ASP A 95 -6.38 5.29 23.31
C ASP A 95 -6.35 4.36 24.55
N TYR A 96 -5.53 4.69 25.55
CA TYR A 96 -5.46 3.98 26.84
C TYR A 96 -6.19 4.71 27.98
N ASN A 97 -7.09 5.66 27.65
CA ASN A 97 -7.80 6.52 28.59
C ASN A 97 -6.88 7.36 29.50
N VAL A 98 -5.70 7.75 29.01
CA VAL A 98 -4.80 8.66 29.72
C VAL A 98 -4.72 9.98 28.96
N SER A 99 -5.19 11.06 29.60
CA SER A 99 -5.08 12.42 29.07
C SER A 99 -3.76 13.04 29.52
N LEU A 100 -2.84 13.24 28.57
CA LEU A 100 -1.59 13.98 28.77
C LEU A 100 -1.65 15.32 28.03
N THR A 101 -0.97 16.31 28.58
CA THR A 101 -0.76 17.63 27.95
C THR A 101 0.71 17.80 27.55
N VAL A 102 0.96 18.72 26.60
CA VAL A 102 2.33 19.05 26.18
C VAL A 102 3.15 19.56 27.36
N ASP A 103 2.53 20.30 28.29
CA ASP A 103 3.19 20.81 29.49
C ASP A 103 3.60 19.69 30.46
N GLU A 104 2.77 18.66 30.62
CA GLU A 104 3.12 17.47 31.42
C GLU A 104 4.26 16.66 30.80
N LEU A 105 4.32 16.56 29.47
CA LEU A 105 5.44 15.94 28.77
C LEU A 105 6.72 16.76 28.91
N ASN A 106 6.64 18.09 28.88
CA ASN A 106 7.77 18.97 29.13
C ASN A 106 8.26 18.90 30.58
N LYS A 107 7.35 18.77 31.56
CA LYS A 107 7.71 18.49 32.97
C LYS A 107 8.40 17.14 33.12
N SER A 108 7.91 16.11 32.41
CA SER A 108 8.54 14.78 32.37
C SER A 108 9.94 14.82 31.76
N TYR A 109 10.16 15.67 30.76
CA TYR A 109 11.48 15.94 30.21
C TYR A 109 12.41 16.67 31.18
N GLY A 110 11.91 17.62 31.98
CA GLY A 110 12.67 18.21 33.09
C GLY A 110 13.11 17.13 34.09
N TYR A 111 12.17 16.28 34.51
CA TYR A 111 12.46 15.14 35.39
C TYR A 111 13.49 14.18 34.80
N TYR A 112 13.45 13.92 33.49
CA TYR A 112 14.45 13.14 32.77
C TYR A 112 15.84 13.73 32.89
N LYS A 113 16.01 15.05 32.64
CA LYS A 113 17.32 15.71 32.74
C LYS A 113 17.97 15.55 34.11
N ASP A 114 17.16 15.65 35.15
CA ASP A 114 17.65 15.66 36.52
C ASP A 114 17.93 14.25 37.07
N ASN A 115 17.24 13.22 36.56
CA ASN A 115 17.21 11.89 37.19
C ASN A 115 17.63 10.73 36.27
N ALA A 116 17.85 10.95 34.98
CA ALA A 116 18.15 9.87 34.04
C ALA A 116 19.55 9.30 34.23
N LYS A 117 19.64 7.97 34.35
CA LYS A 117 20.89 7.23 34.51
C LYS A 117 21.09 6.24 33.38
N PHE A 118 22.34 5.95 33.01
CA PHE A 118 22.59 4.83 32.11
C PHE A 118 22.32 3.51 32.84
N PRO A 119 21.90 2.44 32.14
CA PRO A 119 21.70 1.13 32.75
C PRO A 119 22.94 0.60 33.49
N SER A 120 24.15 1.01 33.08
CA SER A 120 25.42 0.68 33.73
C SER A 120 25.60 1.31 35.12
N ASP A 121 24.94 2.43 35.37
CA ASP A 121 25.15 3.27 36.55
C ASP A 121 24.10 2.97 37.64
N ILE A 122 23.20 2.02 37.38
CA ILE A 122 22.13 1.60 38.28
C ILE A 122 22.60 0.35 39.03
N GLU A 123 22.78 0.49 40.34
CA GLU A 123 23.19 -0.62 41.21
C GLU A 123 22.12 -1.73 41.20
N GLY A 124 22.55 -2.98 40.96
CA GLY A 124 21.64 -4.14 40.90
C GLY A 124 20.70 -4.16 39.69
N PHE A 125 21.00 -3.40 38.62
CA PHE A 125 20.16 -3.34 37.43
C PHE A 125 19.92 -4.73 36.82
N ASN A 126 18.65 -5.06 36.62
CA ASN A 126 18.25 -6.29 35.95
C ASN A 126 17.18 -5.97 34.91
N LYS A 127 17.47 -6.27 33.64
CA LYS A 127 16.58 -6.05 32.51
C LYS A 127 15.20 -6.70 32.69
N THR A 128 15.08 -7.76 33.47
CA THR A 128 13.80 -8.46 33.69
C THR A 128 12.95 -7.85 34.81
N LYS A 129 13.52 -6.98 35.63
CA LYS A 129 12.82 -6.30 36.72
C LYS A 129 12.38 -4.91 36.27
N MET A 130 11.31 -4.40 36.89
CA MET A 130 10.85 -3.05 36.64
C MET A 130 11.91 -2.06 37.11
N VAL A 131 12.15 -1.02 36.32
CA VAL A 131 13.12 0.02 36.65
C VAL A 131 12.43 1.19 37.37
N ASP A 132 13.02 1.62 38.49
CA ASP A 132 12.45 2.66 39.35
C ASP A 132 12.99 4.07 39.01
N SER A 133 13.82 4.20 37.97
CA SER A 133 14.41 5.46 37.51
C SER A 133 14.31 5.62 35.99
N PRO A 134 14.29 6.86 35.46
CA PRO A 134 14.37 7.07 34.02
C PRO A 134 15.73 6.62 33.46
N ILE A 135 15.71 6.07 32.26
CA ILE A 135 16.88 5.51 31.57
C ILE A 135 17.40 6.48 30.54
N ARG A 136 18.68 6.83 30.65
CA ARG A 136 19.39 7.65 29.68
C ARG A 136 19.69 6.85 28.42
N SER A 137 19.44 7.45 27.26
CA SER A 137 19.57 6.76 25.98
C SER A 137 21.01 6.78 25.46
N ASN A 138 21.48 5.63 24.96
CA ASN A 138 22.65 5.59 24.08
C ASN A 138 22.24 6.13 22.71
N VAL A 139 22.69 7.34 22.39
CA VAL A 139 22.31 8.08 21.18
C VAL A 139 22.52 7.26 19.90
N SER A 140 23.64 6.55 19.78
CA SER A 140 23.95 5.77 18.59
C SER A 140 22.97 4.63 18.37
N SER A 141 22.66 3.87 19.43
CA SER A 141 21.69 2.76 19.35
C SER A 141 20.26 3.27 19.17
N ALA A 142 19.84 4.28 19.94
CA ALA A 142 18.51 4.88 19.82
C ALA A 142 18.26 5.43 18.41
N LYS A 143 19.27 6.07 17.81
CA LYS A 143 19.21 6.55 16.42
C LYS A 143 19.08 5.41 15.42
N ALA A 144 19.75 4.27 15.63
CA ALA A 144 19.61 3.10 14.74
C ALA A 144 18.18 2.53 14.76
N TYR A 145 17.55 2.45 15.93
CA TYR A 145 16.14 2.07 16.05
C TYR A 145 15.21 3.09 15.36
N TYR A 146 15.43 4.38 15.58
CA TYR A 146 14.68 5.44 14.89
C TYR A 146 14.78 5.32 13.37
N GLU A 147 15.99 5.14 12.82
CA GLU A 147 16.19 5.02 11.37
C GLU A 147 15.50 3.77 10.81
N SER A 148 15.51 2.65 11.55
CA SER A 148 14.84 1.42 11.15
C SER A 148 13.32 1.59 11.12
N GLU A 149 12.74 2.15 12.18
CA GLU A 149 11.29 2.43 12.24
C GLU A 149 10.87 3.50 11.22
N TYR A 150 11.71 4.52 10.98
CA TYR A 150 11.49 5.52 9.93
C TYR A 150 11.40 4.87 8.54
N ILE A 151 12.30 3.94 8.23
CA ILE A 151 12.27 3.21 6.96
C ILE A 151 11.08 2.26 6.91
N PHE A 152 10.80 1.53 7.99
CA PHE A 152 9.75 0.53 8.05
C PHE A 152 8.35 1.14 8.03
N LEU A 153 8.03 2.06 8.95
CA LEU A 153 6.72 2.70 9.03
C LEU A 153 6.52 3.71 7.89
N GLY A 154 7.56 4.48 7.56
CA GLY A 154 7.53 5.38 6.40
C GLY A 154 7.38 4.63 5.07
N ASN A 155 7.64 3.33 5.03
CA ASN A 155 7.36 2.51 3.87
C ASN A 155 5.87 2.46 3.53
N PHE A 156 5.00 2.33 4.55
CA PHE A 156 3.55 2.24 4.37
C PHE A 156 3.00 3.56 3.82
N ASP A 157 3.38 4.68 4.43
CA ASP A 157 2.95 6.03 4.01
C ASP A 157 3.36 6.33 2.58
N ARG A 158 4.63 6.10 2.25
CA ARG A 158 5.12 6.28 0.89
C ARG A 158 4.41 5.33 -0.08
N ALA A 159 4.01 4.11 0.33
CA ALA A 159 3.35 3.17 -0.57
C ALA A 159 1.95 3.67 -0.93
N MET A 160 1.27 4.26 0.05
CA MET A 160 0.01 4.98 -0.16
C MET A 160 0.20 6.18 -1.10
N TYR A 161 1.21 7.03 -0.87
CA TYR A 161 1.50 8.15 -1.78
C TYR A 161 1.82 7.72 -3.21
N TYR A 162 2.58 6.63 -3.37
CA TYR A 162 2.90 6.10 -4.70
C TYR A 162 1.68 5.47 -5.38
N GLY A 163 0.82 4.78 -4.61
CA GLY A 163 -0.48 4.32 -5.10
C GLY A 163 -1.37 5.48 -5.55
N ALA A 164 -1.45 6.55 -4.75
CA ALA A 164 -2.16 7.77 -5.11
C ALA A 164 -1.58 8.43 -6.37
N GLY A 165 -0.25 8.46 -6.51
CA GLY A 165 0.42 8.90 -7.73
C GLY A 165 0.07 8.04 -8.96
N ALA A 166 -0.03 6.72 -8.78
CA ALA A 166 -0.46 5.79 -9.82
C ALA A 166 -1.93 6.02 -10.24
N LEU A 167 -2.83 6.33 -9.31
CA LEU A 167 -4.19 6.77 -9.62
C LEU A 167 -4.21 8.15 -10.29
N GLY A 168 -3.39 9.08 -9.82
CA GLY A 168 -3.22 10.42 -10.38
C GLY A 168 -2.75 10.39 -11.83
N TYR A 169 -1.88 9.45 -12.19
CA TYR A 169 -1.50 9.18 -13.58
C TYR A 169 -2.72 8.89 -14.45
N TRP A 170 -3.61 8.00 -14.00
CA TRP A 170 -4.83 7.67 -14.76
C TRP A 170 -5.83 8.81 -14.77
N ALA A 171 -6.00 9.52 -13.66
CA ALA A 171 -6.82 10.73 -13.59
C ALA A 171 -6.35 11.77 -14.62
N LEU A 172 -5.05 12.00 -14.73
CA LEU A 172 -4.46 12.88 -15.74
C LEU A 172 -4.72 12.36 -17.16
N MET A 173 -4.57 11.06 -17.43
CA MET A 173 -4.87 10.48 -18.74
C MET A 173 -6.35 10.64 -19.12
N PHE A 174 -7.26 10.44 -18.17
CA PHE A 174 -8.68 10.67 -18.39
C PHE A 174 -8.97 12.16 -18.61
N LEU A 175 -8.36 13.06 -17.86
CA LEU A 175 -8.51 14.51 -18.04
C LEU A 175 -8.05 14.96 -19.43
N ILE A 176 -6.86 14.51 -19.86
CA ILE A 176 -6.36 14.79 -21.22
C ILE A 176 -7.33 14.27 -22.28
N ALA A 177 -7.87 13.07 -22.09
CA ALA A 177 -8.87 12.51 -23.00
C ALA A 177 -10.17 13.31 -23.04
N ILE A 178 -10.67 13.76 -21.88
CA ILE A 178 -11.86 14.60 -21.76
C ILE A 178 -11.63 15.91 -22.51
N ILE A 179 -10.55 16.63 -22.21
CA ILE A 179 -10.23 17.92 -22.86
C ILE A 179 -10.09 17.73 -24.38
N ALA A 180 -9.32 16.73 -24.82
CA ALA A 180 -9.09 16.48 -26.24
C ALA A 180 -10.38 16.11 -27.00
N ASN A 181 -11.25 15.30 -26.41
CA ASN A 181 -12.46 14.85 -27.09
C ASN A 181 -13.59 15.88 -27.04
N TRP A 182 -13.76 16.61 -25.93
CA TRP A 182 -14.80 17.64 -25.81
C TRP A 182 -14.44 18.94 -26.51
N SER A 183 -13.16 19.32 -26.58
CA SER A 183 -12.74 20.50 -27.36
C SER A 183 -13.14 20.41 -28.83
N VAL A 184 -13.02 19.22 -29.44
CA VAL A 184 -13.44 18.97 -30.83
C VAL A 184 -14.96 18.95 -30.99
N VAL A 185 -15.70 18.59 -29.93
CA VAL A 185 -17.17 18.59 -29.93
C VAL A 185 -17.72 20.01 -29.80
N ILE A 186 -17.15 20.81 -28.88
CA ILE A 186 -17.59 22.19 -28.60
C ILE A 186 -17.14 23.13 -29.72
N PHE A 187 -15.93 22.94 -30.25
CA PHE A 187 -15.37 23.77 -31.32
C PHE A 187 -14.99 22.88 -32.52
N PRO A 188 -15.93 22.57 -33.42
CA PRO A 188 -15.67 21.71 -34.57
C PRO A 188 -14.53 22.20 -35.48
N SER A 189 -14.30 23.52 -35.53
CA SER A 189 -13.21 24.15 -36.29
C SER A 189 -11.81 23.73 -35.83
N LEU A 190 -11.61 23.36 -34.55
CA LEU A 190 -10.33 22.84 -34.04
C LEU A 190 -9.89 21.58 -34.79
N ARG A 191 -10.84 20.78 -35.30
CA ARG A 191 -10.53 19.59 -36.11
C ARG A 191 -9.79 19.94 -37.39
N MET A 192 -10.06 21.12 -37.95
CA MET A 192 -9.41 21.64 -39.15
C MET A 192 -8.06 22.28 -38.80
N SER A 193 -7.96 22.99 -37.67
CA SER A 193 -6.72 23.59 -37.18
C SER A 193 -5.62 22.56 -36.88
N PHE A 194 -5.99 21.38 -36.36
CA PHE A 194 -5.05 20.28 -36.10
C PHE A 194 -4.84 19.34 -37.28
N ASN A 195 -5.00 19.80 -38.52
CA ASN A 195 -4.90 18.96 -39.72
C ASN A 195 -3.64 19.18 -40.59
N GLY A 196 -2.64 19.87 -40.03
CA GLY A 196 -1.33 20.08 -40.65
C GLY A 196 -0.49 18.79 -40.79
N PRO A 197 0.62 18.84 -41.56
CA PRO A 197 1.48 17.69 -41.84
C PRO A 197 2.07 17.04 -40.58
N ILE A 198 2.42 17.84 -39.57
CA ILE A 198 2.93 17.36 -38.27
C ILE A 198 1.86 16.54 -37.53
N PHE A 199 0.63 17.05 -37.41
CA PHE A 199 -0.47 16.34 -36.75
C PHE A 199 -0.91 15.09 -37.52
N LYS A 200 -0.84 15.13 -38.86
CA LYS A 200 -1.07 13.94 -39.71
C LYS A 200 0.03 12.90 -39.49
N ALA A 201 1.30 13.31 -39.42
CA ALA A 201 2.42 12.43 -39.10
C ALA A 201 2.27 11.84 -37.68
N TRP A 202 1.92 12.63 -36.68
CA TRP A 202 1.66 12.16 -35.31
C TRP A 202 0.54 11.11 -35.26
N ARG A 203 -0.59 11.37 -35.92
CA ARG A 203 -1.69 10.40 -36.02
C ARG A 203 -1.27 9.12 -36.75
N LYS A 204 -0.49 9.26 -37.83
CA LYS A 204 0.01 8.15 -38.65
C LYS A 204 1.07 7.30 -37.94
N TYR A 205 1.94 7.87 -37.12
CA TYR A 205 3.07 7.16 -36.53
C TYR A 205 2.92 6.84 -35.04
N ILE A 206 2.15 7.62 -34.27
CA ILE A 206 2.06 7.50 -32.81
C ILE A 206 0.66 7.11 -32.35
N THR A 207 -0.39 7.75 -32.85
CA THR A 207 -1.74 7.56 -32.27
C THR A 207 -2.47 6.30 -32.75
N LEU A 208 -2.54 6.11 -34.08
CA LEU A 208 -3.45 5.15 -34.71
C LEU A 208 -2.87 3.74 -34.99
N PRO A 209 -1.58 3.56 -35.35
CA PRO A 209 -1.08 2.22 -35.66
C PRO A 209 -1.12 1.28 -34.45
N ALA A 210 -1.24 -0.03 -34.72
CA ALA A 210 -0.98 -1.05 -33.71
C ALA A 210 0.51 -1.09 -33.35
N LEU A 211 0.84 -1.50 -32.12
CA LEU A 211 2.22 -1.58 -31.64
C LEU A 211 3.09 -2.52 -32.49
N VAL A 212 2.53 -3.66 -32.87
CA VAL A 212 3.18 -4.73 -33.64
C VAL A 212 2.25 -5.11 -34.81
N ARG A 213 2.64 -4.75 -36.05
CA ARG A 213 1.94 -4.94 -37.34
C ARG A 213 0.78 -3.96 -37.68
N ARG A 214 0.20 -4.12 -38.87
CA ARG A 214 -0.70 -3.16 -39.56
C ARG A 214 -2.13 -3.07 -39.02
N LYS A 215 -2.64 -4.03 -38.23
CA LYS A 215 -4.06 -4.06 -37.79
C LYS A 215 -4.21 -4.03 -36.26
N LYS A 216 -4.86 -2.99 -35.75
CA LYS A 216 -5.35 -2.90 -34.35
C LYS A 216 -6.49 -3.91 -34.16
N ASN A 217 -6.55 -4.57 -33.01
CA ASN A 217 -7.56 -5.59 -32.66
C ASN A 217 -7.52 -6.89 -33.49
N ASP A 218 -6.49 -7.09 -34.32
CA ASP A 218 -6.27 -8.40 -34.93
C ASP A 218 -5.42 -9.28 -34.00
N HIS A 219 -5.72 -10.57 -33.98
CA HIS A 219 -5.03 -11.54 -33.14
C HIS A 219 -3.70 -11.92 -33.79
N GLN A 220 -2.63 -11.98 -33.00
CA GLN A 220 -1.36 -12.52 -33.49
C GLN A 220 -1.53 -14.02 -33.73
N LYS A 221 -1.60 -14.45 -35.00
CA LYS A 221 -1.95 -15.83 -35.38
C LYS A 221 -0.87 -16.88 -35.09
N ASN A 222 0.34 -16.49 -34.67
CA ASN A 222 1.50 -17.39 -34.61
C ASN A 222 1.98 -17.74 -33.19
N LEU A 223 1.17 -17.53 -32.13
CA LEU A 223 1.59 -17.78 -30.74
C LEU A 223 0.75 -18.84 -30.00
N GLY A 224 -0.10 -19.58 -30.71
CA GLY A 224 -0.88 -20.69 -30.13
C GLY A 224 -1.72 -20.25 -28.91
N LEU A 225 -1.39 -20.77 -27.74
CA LEU A 225 -2.04 -20.44 -26.46
C LEU A 225 -1.86 -18.98 -26.02
N PHE A 226 -0.79 -18.31 -26.47
CA PHE A 226 -0.43 -16.94 -26.09
C PHE A 226 -0.89 -15.88 -27.08
N ASN A 227 -1.93 -16.14 -27.87
CA ASN A 227 -2.50 -15.12 -28.73
C ASN A 227 -2.97 -13.91 -27.90
N PHE A 228 -2.60 -12.70 -28.30
CA PHE A 228 -3.01 -11.46 -27.61
C PHE A 228 -3.48 -10.39 -28.59
N LEU A 229 -4.31 -9.47 -28.09
CA LEU A 229 -4.75 -8.28 -28.82
C LEU A 229 -3.70 -7.19 -28.63
N VAL A 230 -3.14 -6.70 -29.73
CA VAL A 230 -2.11 -5.67 -29.71
C VAL A 230 -2.77 -4.29 -29.55
N PRO A 231 -2.43 -3.50 -28.50
CA PRO A 231 -2.91 -2.14 -28.35
C PRO A 231 -2.38 -1.22 -29.46
N SER A 232 -2.97 -0.02 -29.59
CA SER A 232 -2.34 1.03 -30.40
C SER A 232 -1.01 1.48 -29.80
N ARG A 233 -0.17 2.16 -30.59
CA ARG A 233 1.10 2.71 -30.11
C ARG A 233 0.91 3.68 -28.94
N MET A 234 -0.07 4.59 -29.02
CA MET A 234 -0.42 5.49 -27.90
C MET A 234 -0.86 4.72 -26.66
N GLU A 235 -1.76 3.74 -26.81
CA GLU A 235 -2.23 2.89 -25.71
C GLU A 235 -1.06 2.15 -25.05
N SER A 236 -0.10 1.69 -25.87
CA SER A 236 1.10 1.00 -25.40
C SER A 236 2.08 1.94 -24.70
N LEU A 237 2.26 3.18 -25.18
CA LEU A 237 3.08 4.20 -24.53
C LEU A 237 2.50 4.59 -23.17
N ILE A 238 1.18 4.72 -23.06
CA ILE A 238 0.48 4.98 -21.80
C ILE A 238 0.71 3.82 -20.82
N VAL A 239 0.47 2.58 -21.25
CA VAL A 239 0.71 1.41 -20.39
C VAL A 239 2.19 1.26 -20.02
N PHE A 240 3.12 1.57 -20.92
CA PHE A 240 4.56 1.53 -20.66
C PHE A 240 4.97 2.57 -19.62
N GLY A 241 4.52 3.82 -19.75
CA GLY A 241 4.76 4.86 -18.76
C GLY A 241 4.18 4.49 -17.40
N PHE A 242 2.95 3.95 -17.36
CA PHE A 242 2.34 3.46 -16.14
C PHE A 242 3.12 2.32 -15.49
N PHE A 243 3.61 1.35 -16.29
CA PHE A 243 4.42 0.25 -15.80
C PHE A 243 5.70 0.76 -15.11
N TRP A 244 6.44 1.68 -15.75
CA TRP A 244 7.66 2.21 -15.17
C TRP A 244 7.42 3.11 -13.96
N LEU A 245 6.31 3.84 -13.92
CA LEU A 245 5.89 4.57 -12.73
C LEU A 245 5.69 3.61 -11.55
N VAL A 246 4.96 2.51 -11.77
CA VAL A 246 4.70 1.49 -10.74
C VAL A 246 5.99 0.77 -10.33
N PHE A 247 6.82 0.38 -11.30
CA PHE A 247 8.11 -0.26 -11.03
C PHE A 247 9.05 0.64 -10.22
N GLY A 248 9.22 1.90 -10.66
CA GLY A 248 10.03 2.89 -9.95
C GLY A 248 9.51 3.17 -8.54
N SER A 249 8.19 3.16 -8.36
CA SER A 249 7.56 3.30 -7.04
C SER A 249 7.81 2.10 -6.12
N CYS A 250 7.88 0.88 -6.66
CA CYS A 250 8.17 -0.32 -5.87
C CYS A 250 9.65 -0.43 -5.48
N CYS A 251 10.56 0.12 -6.28
CA CYS A 251 12.01 0.03 -6.09
C CYS A 251 12.64 1.31 -5.49
N GLY A 252 11.92 2.42 -5.50
CA GLY A 252 12.41 3.74 -5.11
C GLY A 252 12.55 3.93 -3.60
N GLN A 253 13.53 4.74 -3.20
CA GLN A 253 13.77 5.16 -1.81
C GLN A 253 13.91 4.02 -0.79
N ILE A 254 14.45 2.88 -1.23
CA ILE A 254 14.79 1.75 -0.36
C ILE A 254 16.18 2.02 0.25
N ARG A 255 16.27 2.03 1.58
CA ARG A 255 17.51 2.15 2.33
C ARG A 255 17.59 1.01 3.33
N ILE A 256 18.78 0.44 3.49
CA ILE A 256 19.06 -0.59 4.49
C ILE A 256 19.85 0.09 5.61
N VAL A 257 19.39 -0.07 6.86
CA VAL A 257 20.11 0.44 8.03
C VAL A 257 21.30 -0.49 8.31
N PRO A 258 22.55 0.03 8.39
CA PRO A 258 23.68 -0.78 8.84
C PRO A 258 23.45 -1.27 10.27
N ASN A 259 23.67 -2.56 10.53
CA ASN A 259 23.45 -3.18 11.84
C ASN A 259 22.05 -2.91 12.41
N ASP A 260 21.02 -3.07 11.57
CA ASP A 260 19.62 -2.83 11.92
C ASP A 260 19.18 -3.66 13.14
N PRO A 261 18.79 -3.02 14.26
CA PRO A 261 18.40 -3.75 15.45
C PRO A 261 16.99 -4.36 15.37
N VAL A 262 16.14 -3.87 14.45
CA VAL A 262 14.76 -4.38 14.24
C VAL A 262 14.75 -5.50 13.21
N PHE A 263 15.57 -5.38 12.15
CA PHE A 263 15.72 -6.38 11.10
C PHE A 263 17.18 -6.83 10.94
N PRO A 264 17.69 -7.73 11.81
CA PRO A 264 19.09 -8.15 11.80
C PRO A 264 19.57 -8.73 10.46
N GLN A 265 18.65 -9.31 9.67
CA GLN A 265 18.93 -9.77 8.32
C GLN A 265 18.46 -8.74 7.29
N SER A 266 19.41 -8.10 6.61
CA SER A 266 19.16 -7.14 5.52
C SER A 266 18.25 -7.70 4.42
N SER A 267 18.37 -8.99 4.11
CA SER A 267 17.49 -9.64 3.13
C SER A 267 16.02 -9.60 3.57
N ILE A 268 15.74 -9.82 4.85
CA ILE A 268 14.37 -9.78 5.40
C ILE A 268 13.84 -8.34 5.39
N ALA A 269 14.66 -7.36 5.74
CA ALA A 269 14.29 -5.93 5.66
C ALA A 269 13.89 -5.56 4.22
N LEU A 270 14.72 -5.90 3.23
CA LEU A 270 14.46 -5.62 1.83
C LEU A 270 13.18 -6.31 1.32
N MET A 271 13.04 -7.61 1.58
CA MET A 271 11.83 -8.35 1.18
C MET A 271 10.58 -7.75 1.84
N ARG A 272 10.69 -7.31 3.11
CA ARG A 272 9.56 -6.71 3.82
C ARG A 272 9.13 -5.40 3.17
N ILE A 273 10.08 -4.52 2.89
CA ILE A 273 9.84 -3.24 2.21
C ILE A 273 9.11 -3.46 0.89
N ILE A 274 9.62 -4.35 0.03
CA ILE A 274 9.04 -4.62 -1.30
C ILE A 274 7.68 -5.32 -1.17
N ALA A 275 7.51 -6.25 -0.24
CA ALA A 275 6.25 -6.93 -0.02
C ALA A 275 5.14 -5.95 0.38
N ASP A 276 5.43 -5.04 1.30
CA ASP A 276 4.47 -4.04 1.76
C ASP A 276 4.11 -3.06 0.63
N ARG A 277 5.10 -2.62 -0.17
CA ARG A 277 4.87 -1.76 -1.35
C ARG A 277 3.91 -2.37 -2.35
N THR A 278 4.22 -3.59 -2.76
CA THR A 278 3.49 -4.29 -3.81
C THR A 278 2.07 -4.63 -3.36
N GLY A 279 1.87 -5.01 -2.09
CA GLY A 279 0.53 -5.24 -1.53
C GLY A 279 -0.34 -3.99 -1.48
N ILE A 280 0.21 -2.88 -0.96
CA ILE A 280 -0.54 -1.62 -0.83
C ILE A 280 -0.84 -1.03 -2.21
N MET A 281 0.15 -0.95 -3.10
CA MET A 281 -0.07 -0.44 -4.46
C MET A 281 -1.05 -1.31 -5.25
N GLY A 282 -0.98 -2.64 -5.11
CA GLY A 282 -1.94 -3.55 -5.72
C GLY A 282 -3.37 -3.26 -5.25
N THR A 283 -3.54 -3.01 -3.96
CA THR A 283 -4.83 -2.67 -3.34
C THR A 283 -5.37 -1.33 -3.84
N VAL A 284 -4.53 -0.28 -3.85
CA VAL A 284 -4.93 1.08 -4.28
C VAL A 284 -5.40 1.13 -5.73
N LEU A 285 -4.96 0.20 -6.58
CA LEU A 285 -5.39 0.13 -7.98
C LEU A 285 -6.74 -0.58 -8.18
N LEU A 286 -7.32 -1.25 -7.17
CA LEU A 286 -8.56 -2.00 -7.30
C LEU A 286 -9.78 -1.14 -7.70
N PRO A 287 -10.02 0.05 -7.12
CA PRO A 287 -11.14 0.91 -7.53
C PRO A 287 -11.09 1.27 -9.01
N LEU A 288 -9.89 1.61 -9.50
CA LEU A 288 -9.67 1.92 -10.90
C LEU A 288 -10.01 0.72 -11.79
N LEU A 289 -9.59 -0.50 -11.39
CA LEU A 289 -9.87 -1.72 -12.15
C LEU A 289 -11.35 -2.00 -12.30
N PHE A 290 -12.13 -1.83 -11.22
CA PHE A 290 -13.58 -2.00 -11.26
C PHE A 290 -14.24 -0.93 -12.12
N LEU A 291 -13.83 0.32 -11.96
CA LEU A 291 -14.37 1.45 -12.72
C LEU A 291 -14.22 1.23 -14.23
N ILE A 292 -13.04 0.81 -14.71
CA ILE A 292 -12.80 0.62 -16.15
C ILE A 292 -13.22 -0.76 -16.68
N GLY A 293 -13.66 -1.68 -15.82
CA GLY A 293 -14.14 -3.01 -16.18
C GLY A 293 -15.60 -3.06 -16.66
N GLY A 294 -16.43 -2.09 -16.26
CA GLY A 294 -17.87 -2.05 -16.58
C GLY A 294 -18.20 -1.68 -18.03
N ARG A 295 -19.26 -2.28 -18.59
CA ARG A 295 -19.89 -1.88 -19.86
C ARG A 295 -20.86 -0.74 -19.54
N ASN A 296 -20.63 0.47 -20.05
CA ASN A 296 -21.45 1.67 -19.81
C ASN A 296 -21.28 2.34 -18.42
N ASN A 297 -20.09 2.88 -18.14
CA ASN A 297 -19.85 3.71 -16.96
C ASN A 297 -19.76 5.22 -17.32
N PHE A 298 -19.99 6.10 -16.34
CA PHE A 298 -19.99 7.56 -16.54
C PHE A 298 -18.67 8.09 -17.13
N LEU A 299 -17.55 7.43 -16.80
CA LEU A 299 -16.22 7.83 -17.26
C LEU A 299 -16.04 7.54 -18.76
N GLN A 300 -16.69 6.51 -19.33
CA GLN A 300 -16.73 6.28 -20.78
C GLN A 300 -17.45 7.42 -21.51
N TRP A 301 -18.55 7.93 -20.92
CA TRP A 301 -19.26 9.09 -21.47
C TRP A 301 -18.39 10.35 -21.42
N LEU A 302 -17.77 10.64 -20.26
CA LEU A 302 -16.89 11.80 -20.10
C LEU A 302 -15.69 11.75 -21.05
N THR A 303 -14.96 10.64 -21.05
CA THR A 303 -13.77 10.50 -21.89
C THR A 303 -14.11 10.32 -23.36
N ARG A 304 -15.37 10.01 -23.72
CA ARG A 304 -15.80 9.58 -25.06
C ARG A 304 -14.99 8.41 -25.62
N TRP A 305 -14.35 7.62 -24.76
CA TRP A 305 -13.63 6.42 -25.16
C TRP A 305 -14.59 5.27 -25.40
N LYS A 306 -14.27 4.43 -26.38
CA LYS A 306 -15.00 3.19 -26.63
C LYS A 306 -14.72 2.19 -25.51
N PHE A 307 -15.70 1.34 -25.21
CA PHE A 307 -15.54 0.23 -24.27
C PHE A 307 -14.31 -0.64 -24.58
N SER A 308 -13.96 -0.82 -25.86
CA SER A 308 -12.75 -1.55 -26.28
C SER A 308 -11.46 -0.96 -25.72
N THR A 309 -11.38 0.36 -25.57
CA THR A 309 -10.22 1.06 -25.00
C THR A 309 -10.17 0.86 -23.49
N PHE A 310 -11.30 0.99 -22.80
CA PHE A 310 -11.43 0.73 -21.37
C PHE A 310 -11.00 -0.70 -21.00
N ILE A 311 -11.53 -1.71 -21.70
CA ILE A 311 -11.13 -3.09 -21.46
C ILE A 311 -9.69 -3.38 -21.85
N MET A 312 -9.13 -2.65 -22.82
CA MET A 312 -7.70 -2.76 -23.12
C MET A 312 -6.86 -2.32 -21.91
N TYR A 313 -7.16 -1.16 -21.32
CA TYR A 313 -6.48 -0.71 -20.10
C TYR A 313 -6.77 -1.61 -18.90
N HIS A 314 -8.04 -2.02 -18.69
CA HIS A 314 -8.43 -2.98 -17.65
C HIS A 314 -7.53 -4.23 -17.65
N ARG A 315 -7.32 -4.85 -18.82
CA ARG A 315 -6.48 -6.06 -18.92
C ARG A 315 -5.03 -5.83 -18.52
N TRP A 316 -4.45 -4.68 -18.88
CA TRP A 316 -3.04 -4.40 -18.58
C TRP A 316 -2.83 -3.98 -17.14
N ILE A 317 -3.69 -3.11 -16.61
CA ILE A 317 -3.67 -2.75 -15.20
C ILE A 317 -3.96 -3.98 -14.35
N ALA A 318 -4.91 -4.84 -14.73
CA ALA A 318 -5.26 -6.03 -13.94
C ALA A 318 -4.07 -6.99 -13.85
N ARG A 319 -3.37 -7.25 -14.96
CA ARG A 319 -2.15 -8.09 -14.94
C ARG A 319 -1.07 -7.50 -14.04
N LEU A 320 -0.88 -6.18 -14.06
CA LEU A 320 0.08 -5.52 -13.20
C LEU A 320 -0.34 -5.62 -11.72
N THR A 321 -1.60 -5.39 -11.40
CA THR A 321 -2.15 -5.54 -10.04
C THR A 321 -2.02 -6.97 -9.52
N VAL A 322 -2.36 -7.98 -10.33
CA VAL A 322 -2.16 -9.39 -9.95
C VAL A 322 -0.67 -9.70 -9.76
N LEU A 323 0.21 -9.17 -10.62
CA LEU A 323 1.66 -9.35 -10.45
C LEU A 323 2.17 -8.74 -9.14
N LEU A 324 1.71 -7.54 -8.77
CA LEU A 324 2.05 -6.90 -7.50
C LEU A 324 1.61 -7.75 -6.30
N VAL A 325 0.35 -8.20 -6.28
CA VAL A 325 -0.18 -9.04 -5.20
C VAL A 325 0.48 -10.42 -5.14
N PHE A 326 0.87 -10.97 -6.30
CA PHE A 326 1.65 -12.20 -6.37
C PHE A 326 3.04 -12.02 -5.77
N ILE A 327 3.75 -10.94 -6.12
CA ILE A 327 5.06 -10.60 -5.53
C ILE A 327 4.94 -10.42 -4.02
N HIS A 328 3.93 -9.68 -3.55
CA HIS A 328 3.62 -9.54 -2.13
C HIS A 328 3.50 -10.91 -1.43
N SER A 329 2.70 -11.82 -2.02
CA SER A 329 2.46 -13.16 -1.47
C SER A 329 3.72 -14.02 -1.40
N VAL A 330 4.55 -13.99 -2.46
CA VAL A 330 5.81 -14.75 -2.53
C VAL A 330 6.82 -14.22 -1.52
N LEU A 331 6.97 -12.90 -1.42
CA LEU A 331 7.93 -12.29 -0.48
C LEU A 331 7.53 -12.53 0.97
N TYR A 332 6.24 -12.43 1.32
CA TYR A 332 5.77 -12.77 2.65
C TYR A 332 5.98 -14.25 2.99
N SER A 333 5.73 -15.14 2.04
CA SER A 333 6.03 -16.57 2.18
C SER A 333 7.52 -16.80 2.46
N ALA A 334 8.41 -16.18 1.69
CA ALA A 334 9.86 -16.27 1.88
C ALA A 334 10.32 -15.71 3.24
N ILE A 335 9.75 -14.58 3.67
CA ILE A 335 10.01 -13.99 5.00
C ILE A 335 9.60 -14.97 6.09
N TYR A 336 8.43 -15.61 5.98
CA TYR A 336 7.97 -16.55 7.00
C TYR A 336 8.81 -17.84 7.03
N VAL A 337 9.27 -18.33 5.88
CA VAL A 337 10.21 -19.46 5.82
C VAL A 337 11.53 -19.10 6.49
N LYS A 338 12.14 -17.97 6.15
CA LYS A 338 13.41 -17.51 6.75
C LYS A 338 13.32 -17.26 8.26
N ARG A 339 12.14 -16.88 8.75
CA ARG A 339 11.86 -16.69 10.18
C ARG A 339 11.48 -17.99 10.91
N GLY A 340 11.41 -19.13 10.22
CA GLY A 340 10.96 -20.41 10.79
C GLY A 340 9.50 -20.41 11.24
N ARG A 341 8.66 -19.54 10.68
CA ARG A 341 7.27 -19.30 11.11
C ARG A 341 6.23 -19.57 10.03
N TYR A 342 6.60 -20.22 8.92
CA TYR A 342 5.70 -20.45 7.79
C TYR A 342 4.41 -21.19 8.19
N ALA A 343 4.51 -22.39 8.77
CA ALA A 343 3.34 -23.17 9.18
C ALA A 343 2.44 -22.43 10.18
N TYR A 344 3.02 -21.66 11.10
CA TYR A 344 2.28 -20.84 12.06
C TYR A 344 1.54 -19.68 11.38
N SER A 345 2.22 -18.94 10.50
CA SER A 345 1.62 -17.81 9.79
C SER A 345 0.51 -18.24 8.84
N MET A 346 0.66 -19.36 8.14
CA MET A 346 -0.32 -19.87 7.17
C MET A 346 -1.65 -20.30 7.79
N ARG A 347 -1.68 -20.52 9.11
CA ARG A 347 -2.91 -20.83 9.87
C ARG A 347 -3.70 -19.58 10.29
N LYS A 348 -3.15 -18.38 10.10
CA LYS A 348 -3.83 -17.15 10.48
C LYS A 348 -4.94 -16.83 9.49
N THR A 349 -6.13 -16.51 10.02
CA THR A 349 -7.33 -16.23 9.21
C THR A 349 -7.09 -15.19 8.12
N TYR A 350 -6.48 -14.04 8.45
CA TYR A 350 -6.20 -13.01 7.44
C TYR A 350 -5.24 -13.49 6.34
N ILE A 351 -4.29 -14.39 6.64
CA ILE A 351 -3.40 -14.99 5.62
C ILE A 351 -4.17 -15.93 4.70
N ILE A 352 -5.10 -16.73 5.24
CA ILE A 352 -5.97 -17.63 4.45
C ILE A 352 -6.79 -16.82 3.44
N TYR A 353 -7.37 -15.69 3.85
CA TYR A 353 -8.08 -14.79 2.94
C TYR A 353 -7.16 -14.11 1.92
N GLY A 354 -5.92 -13.81 2.28
CA GLY A 354 -4.90 -13.34 1.33
C GLY A 354 -4.57 -14.40 0.27
N ILE A 355 -4.47 -15.67 0.66
CA ILE A 355 -4.27 -16.80 -0.28
C ILE A 355 -5.47 -16.94 -1.22
N LEU A 356 -6.69 -16.83 -0.70
CA LEU A 356 -7.91 -16.83 -1.52
C LEU A 356 -7.84 -15.73 -2.59
N ALA A 357 -7.54 -14.49 -2.19
CA ALA A 357 -7.43 -13.35 -3.12
C ALA A 357 -6.38 -13.59 -4.21
N THR A 358 -5.15 -13.97 -3.81
CA THR A 358 -4.06 -14.26 -4.76
C THR A 358 -4.41 -15.42 -5.70
N SER A 359 -5.06 -16.47 -5.21
CA SER A 359 -5.46 -17.63 -6.01
C SER A 359 -6.54 -17.28 -7.03
N CYS A 360 -7.59 -16.56 -6.60
CA CYS A 360 -8.61 -16.03 -7.51
C CYS A 360 -7.98 -15.13 -8.58
N GLY A 361 -7.02 -14.32 -8.19
CA GLY A 361 -6.21 -13.47 -9.05
C GLY A 361 -5.43 -14.15 -10.14
N GLY A 362 -4.59 -15.09 -9.75
CA GLY A 362 -3.83 -15.91 -10.69
C GLY A 362 -4.76 -16.64 -11.66
N THR A 363 -5.88 -17.18 -11.13
CA THR A 363 -6.89 -17.85 -11.94
C THR A 363 -7.56 -16.90 -12.93
N ILE A 364 -7.91 -15.68 -12.52
CA ILE A 364 -8.43 -14.62 -13.39
C ILE A 364 -7.46 -14.31 -14.54
N CYS A 365 -6.16 -14.18 -14.25
CA CYS A 365 -5.16 -13.91 -15.28
C CYS A 365 -5.03 -15.05 -16.29
N PHE A 366 -5.04 -16.30 -15.82
CA PHE A 366 -5.03 -17.49 -16.66
C PHE A 366 -6.30 -17.60 -17.51
N GLN A 367 -7.46 -17.48 -16.88
CA GLN A 367 -8.78 -17.53 -17.51
C GLN A 367 -8.98 -16.37 -18.51
N GLY A 368 -8.34 -15.21 -18.27
CA GLY A 368 -8.33 -14.05 -19.14
C GLY A 368 -7.51 -14.19 -20.43
N LEU A 369 -6.83 -15.32 -20.66
CA LEU A 369 -6.14 -15.62 -21.91
C LEU A 369 -7.10 -15.57 -23.10
N LEU A 370 -6.64 -14.99 -24.23
CA LEU A 370 -7.50 -14.76 -25.40
C LEU A 370 -8.08 -16.06 -25.96
N PHE A 371 -7.29 -17.14 -25.92
CA PHE A 371 -7.71 -18.47 -26.36
C PHE A 371 -8.99 -18.93 -25.64
N LEU A 372 -8.98 -18.89 -24.30
CA LEU A 372 -10.12 -19.34 -23.48
C LEU A 372 -11.36 -18.47 -23.71
N ARG A 373 -11.18 -17.15 -23.74
CA ARG A 373 -12.28 -16.19 -23.95
C ARG A 373 -12.97 -16.33 -25.29
N ARG A 374 -12.23 -16.71 -26.34
CA ARG A 374 -12.81 -16.92 -27.68
C ARG A 374 -13.56 -18.24 -27.79
N LYS A 375 -13.14 -19.26 -27.04
CA LYS A 375 -13.75 -20.60 -27.10
C LYS A 375 -15.10 -20.65 -26.37
N ALA A 376 -15.21 -19.98 -25.22
CA ALA A 376 -16.45 -19.98 -24.43
C ALA A 376 -16.62 -18.64 -23.69
N TYR A 377 -17.10 -17.62 -24.40
CA TYR A 377 -17.19 -16.26 -23.86
C TYR A 377 -18.13 -16.14 -22.65
N GLU A 378 -19.32 -16.75 -22.72
CA GLU A 378 -20.30 -16.66 -21.62
C GLU A 378 -19.81 -17.37 -20.35
N ILE A 379 -19.19 -18.55 -20.49
CA ILE A 379 -18.57 -19.28 -19.37
C ILE A 379 -17.41 -18.45 -18.80
N PHE A 380 -16.58 -17.86 -19.66
CA PHE A 380 -15.54 -16.95 -19.22
C PHE A 380 -16.13 -15.80 -18.39
N LEU A 381 -17.18 -15.14 -18.86
CA LEU A 381 -17.75 -13.99 -18.15
C LEU A 381 -18.25 -14.37 -16.75
N VAL A 382 -19.04 -15.45 -16.64
CA VAL A 382 -19.60 -15.90 -15.36
C VAL A 382 -18.50 -16.31 -14.39
N VAL A 383 -17.55 -17.14 -14.82
CA VAL A 383 -16.43 -17.59 -13.98
C VAL A 383 -15.56 -16.41 -13.56
N HIS A 384 -15.36 -15.43 -14.44
CA HIS A 384 -14.55 -14.25 -14.14
C HIS A 384 -15.19 -13.41 -13.03
N ILE A 385 -16.52 -13.22 -13.08
CA ILE A 385 -17.26 -12.48 -12.05
C ILE A 385 -17.18 -13.22 -10.71
N ILE A 386 -17.39 -14.53 -10.68
CA ILE A 386 -17.29 -15.34 -9.44
C ILE A 386 -15.89 -15.21 -8.83
N LEU A 387 -14.84 -15.34 -9.64
CA LEU A 387 -13.47 -15.17 -9.18
C LEU A 387 -13.18 -13.74 -8.72
N ALA A 388 -13.76 -12.72 -9.38
CA ALA A 388 -13.58 -11.32 -8.99
C ALA A 388 -14.25 -11.05 -7.64
N VAL A 389 -15.43 -11.61 -7.38
CA VAL A 389 -16.07 -11.57 -6.06
C VAL A 389 -15.19 -12.28 -5.02
N GLY A 390 -14.65 -13.46 -5.35
CA GLY A 390 -13.71 -14.18 -4.48
C GLY A 390 -12.44 -13.36 -4.16
N TRP A 391 -11.90 -12.63 -5.14
CA TRP A 391 -10.80 -11.69 -4.90
C TRP A 391 -11.21 -10.59 -3.92
N VAL A 392 -12.37 -9.94 -4.14
CA VAL A 392 -12.83 -8.83 -3.28
C VAL A 392 -13.05 -9.31 -1.85
N VAL A 393 -13.74 -10.44 -1.66
CA VAL A 393 -13.97 -11.02 -0.32
C VAL A 393 -12.64 -11.41 0.34
N GLY A 394 -11.73 -12.02 -0.41
CA GLY A 394 -10.39 -12.35 0.08
C GLY A 394 -9.60 -11.11 0.51
N ALA A 395 -9.59 -10.07 -0.33
CA ALA A 395 -8.90 -8.82 -0.04
C ALA A 395 -9.53 -8.10 1.15
N TRP A 396 -10.86 -8.06 1.25
CA TRP A 396 -11.61 -7.47 2.36
C TRP A 396 -11.17 -8.04 3.71
N HIS A 397 -11.30 -9.35 3.88
CA HIS A 397 -10.94 -10.01 5.14
C HIS A 397 -9.43 -10.05 5.39
N HIS A 398 -8.61 -10.02 4.34
CA HIS A 398 -7.16 -9.88 4.48
C HIS A 398 -6.78 -8.50 5.03
N LEU A 399 -7.47 -7.44 4.60
CA LEU A 399 -7.12 -6.05 4.90
C LEU A 399 -7.86 -5.45 6.10
N LYS A 400 -8.91 -6.11 6.61
CA LYS A 400 -9.74 -5.62 7.73
C LYS A 400 -8.94 -5.17 8.95
N GLU A 401 -7.90 -5.91 9.32
CA GLU A 401 -7.07 -5.60 10.49
C GLU A 401 -6.00 -4.50 10.22
N PHE A 402 -5.82 -4.07 8.98
CA PHE A 402 -4.75 -3.16 8.55
C PHE A 402 -5.21 -1.75 8.19
N GLY A 403 -6.52 -1.48 8.24
CA GLY A 403 -7.09 -0.16 7.97
C GLY A 403 -7.19 0.24 6.49
N TYR A 404 -6.94 -0.69 5.57
CA TYR A 404 -7.00 -0.42 4.12
C TYR A 404 -8.39 -0.64 3.50
N LEU A 405 -9.40 -0.98 4.31
CA LEU A 405 -10.76 -1.24 3.81
C LEU A 405 -11.39 -0.09 3.03
N PRO A 406 -11.24 1.20 3.41
CA PRO A 406 -11.84 2.31 2.66
C PRO A 406 -11.30 2.48 1.22
N ILE A 407 -10.28 1.71 0.85
CA ILE A 407 -9.62 1.77 -0.46
C ILE A 407 -10.18 0.71 -1.43
N ILE A 408 -10.88 -0.31 -0.93
CA ILE A 408 -11.56 -1.35 -1.73
C ILE A 408 -13.01 -0.94 -1.95
#